data_AF-A0A9E6E774-F1
#
_entry.id   AF-A0A9E6E774-F1
#
_cell.length_a   1.000
_cell.length_b   1.000
_cell.length_c   1.000
_cell.angle_alpha   90.00
_cell.angle_beta   90.00
_cell.angle_gamma   90.00
#
_symmetry.space_group_name_H-M   'P 1'
#
loop_
_entity.id
_entity.type
_entity.pdbx_description
1 polymer ?
#
loop_
_entity_poly.entity_id
_entity_poly.type
_entity_poly.pdbx_seq_one_letter_code
_entity_poly.pdbx_strand_id
1 'polypeptide(L)'
;MGLDTAYVPVRKQDIDYFIDDVVRDPNLLDERVALLTQSKQDREFLRDNLYSTVVNQNEEQPFDAYLGFAACSILAYLRPYYYDRGQSLIDIATNSACSSSLLALFDDFSVCFPTVKHCGDSYSPNYRSGVYVKEENVGALLEQLCSEELSAVVEFDEPNGLLSALRYAKKHGTGLLEVFDIHVPMSGDFHTSPFNLRASYLNNLDDEVTEQDCTHTGFTIGIPVPSSSAISFDDIGKIVYEWMDNEHLLPAHPHASGASRAVSGEIKMTMICQDHTPIILIATERNVFLPDADRYFEQLRTSFSEHLTDNGLESNFFISAHDENEVPEEIGCVKNANVLYKMKPSFVVGNHQCSFVVDDQKVEMKFSFKGTLDITVNGKAVDHYKISFSQVHRTVYFINGNWYTIRVKSVKPTAGELDIQLYKGIFMQAKFKLLPGSALYTKSQNGVLLLGEMLTIFSGILMMMFPRPVLIMPLLVLLMAMYKYNKRHHFMLVSVEITDDNPLSE
;
A
#
# COMPACT_ATOMS: atom_id res chain seq x y z
N MET A 1 -33.52 25.30 5.78
CA MET A 1 -32.60 24.15 5.73
C MET A 1 -31.88 24.15 7.06
N GLY A 2 -31.75 23.01 7.74
CA GLY A 2 -31.04 22.95 9.02
C GLY A 2 -29.55 23.23 8.82
N LEU A 3 -28.95 23.90 9.80
CA LEU A 3 -27.49 24.09 9.88
C LEU A 3 -26.82 22.73 10.12
N ASP A 4 -25.71 22.48 9.44
CA ASP A 4 -24.91 21.27 9.63
C ASP A 4 -23.92 21.56 10.78
N THR A 5 -24.34 21.24 12.01
CA THR A 5 -23.66 21.65 13.24
C THR A 5 -22.82 20.50 13.80
N ALA A 6 -21.65 20.82 14.31
CA ALA A 6 -20.83 19.92 15.09
C ALA A 6 -20.45 20.51 16.45
N TYR A 7 -20.23 19.62 17.40
CA TYR A 7 -19.89 19.92 18.78
C TYR A 7 -18.57 19.24 19.11
N VAL A 8 -17.55 20.03 19.43
CA VAL A 8 -16.17 19.59 19.65
C VAL A 8 -15.85 19.68 21.15
N PRO A 9 -15.80 18.54 21.87
CA PRO A 9 -15.38 18.52 23.27
C PRO A 9 -13.91 18.88 23.40
N VAL A 10 -13.61 19.96 24.14
CA VAL A 10 -12.25 20.49 24.22
C VAL A 10 -11.96 21.13 25.57
N ARG A 11 -10.73 21.00 26.07
CA ARG A 11 -10.29 21.73 27.26
C ARG A 11 -9.72 23.08 26.89
N LYS A 12 -9.85 24.09 27.76
CA LYS A 12 -9.18 25.38 27.60
C LYS A 12 -7.67 25.23 27.46
N GLN A 13 -7.08 24.29 28.19
CA GLN A 13 -5.65 23.95 28.06
C GLN A 13 -5.29 23.47 26.64
N ASP A 14 -6.16 22.71 25.98
CA ASP A 14 -5.92 22.25 24.61
C ASP A 14 -6.04 23.41 23.61
N ILE A 15 -7.02 24.31 23.81
CA ILE A 15 -7.14 25.55 23.03
C ILE A 15 -5.86 26.39 23.14
N ASP A 16 -5.36 26.57 24.36
CA ASP A 16 -4.14 27.33 24.61
C ASP A 16 -2.93 26.67 23.95
N TYR A 17 -2.76 25.36 24.11
CA TYR A 17 -1.58 24.63 23.66
C TYR A 17 -1.53 24.43 22.13
N PHE A 18 -2.66 24.10 21.50
CA PHE A 18 -2.68 23.79 20.06
C PHE A 18 -2.93 25.01 19.18
N ILE A 19 -3.54 26.06 19.71
CA ILE A 19 -3.92 27.24 18.93
C ILE A 19 -3.20 28.50 19.44
N ASP A 20 -3.43 28.94 20.69
CA ASP A 20 -2.90 30.22 21.18
C ASP A 20 -1.35 30.25 21.22
N ASP A 21 -0.72 29.15 21.61
CA ASP A 21 0.73 28.98 21.54
C ASP A 21 1.28 29.18 20.12
N VAL A 22 0.63 28.61 19.10
CA VAL A 22 1.06 28.72 17.70
C VAL A 22 0.80 30.12 17.14
N VAL A 23 -0.28 30.77 17.55
CA VAL A 23 -0.54 32.18 17.25
C VAL A 23 0.58 33.08 17.79
N ARG A 24 1.08 32.78 19.01
CA ARG A 24 2.15 33.56 19.66
C ARG A 24 3.54 33.22 19.12
N ASP A 25 3.79 31.96 18.80
CA ASP A 25 5.04 31.45 18.24
C ASP A 25 4.78 30.44 17.11
N PRO A 26 4.73 30.90 15.85
CA PRO A 26 4.48 30.04 14.69
C PRO A 26 5.50 28.91 14.51
N ASN A 27 6.68 28.98 15.15
CA ASN A 27 7.68 27.91 15.06
C ASN A 27 7.22 26.61 15.76
N LEU A 28 6.20 26.68 16.61
CA LEU A 28 5.64 25.51 17.30
C LEU A 28 4.72 24.66 16.41
N LEU A 29 4.32 25.17 15.24
CA LEU A 29 3.33 24.55 14.36
C LEU A 29 3.65 23.09 14.04
N ASP A 30 4.86 22.80 13.55
CA ASP A 30 5.23 21.45 13.12
C ASP A 30 5.23 20.45 14.30
N GLU A 31 5.62 20.91 15.49
CA GLU A 31 5.55 20.11 16.72
C GLU A 31 4.08 19.80 17.07
N ARG A 32 3.18 20.78 16.96
CA ARG A 32 1.75 20.60 17.27
C ARG A 32 1.07 19.69 16.27
N VAL A 33 1.34 19.86 14.97
CA VAL A 33 0.78 19.01 13.90
C VAL A 33 1.15 17.54 14.08
N ALA A 34 2.40 17.24 14.46
CA ALA A 34 2.85 15.88 14.70
C ALA A 34 2.12 15.17 15.85
N LEU A 35 1.53 15.93 16.78
CA LEU A 35 0.76 15.40 17.92
C LEU A 35 -0.71 15.17 17.60
N LEU A 36 -1.24 15.73 16.51
CA LEU A 36 -2.68 15.67 16.19
C LEU A 36 -3.05 14.40 15.43
N THR A 37 -2.20 13.97 14.50
CA THR A 37 -2.47 12.84 13.59
C THR A 37 -1.17 12.17 13.15
N GLN A 38 -1.27 10.89 12.80
CA GLN A 38 -0.20 10.16 12.12
C GLN A 38 -0.23 10.39 10.60
N SER A 39 -1.42 10.61 10.02
CA SER A 39 -1.66 10.78 8.58
C SER A 39 -0.83 11.92 7.99
N LYS A 40 0.06 11.57 7.07
CA LYS A 40 0.86 12.55 6.32
C LYS A 40 -0.03 13.53 5.53
N GLN A 41 -1.09 13.02 4.90
CA GLN A 41 -2.04 13.85 4.16
C GLN A 41 -2.75 14.85 5.08
N ASP A 42 -3.19 14.40 6.26
CA ASP A 42 -3.83 15.28 7.23
C ASP A 42 -2.84 16.28 7.81
N ARG A 43 -1.57 15.91 8.02
CA ARG A 43 -0.51 16.85 8.42
C ARG A 43 -0.29 17.95 7.38
N GLU A 44 -0.26 17.59 6.10
CA GLU A 44 -0.17 18.56 4.99
C GLU A 44 -1.42 19.46 4.94
N PHE A 45 -2.62 18.87 5.05
CA PHE A 45 -3.87 19.62 5.11
C PHE A 45 -3.92 20.59 6.30
N LEU A 46 -3.58 20.12 7.50
CA LEU A 46 -3.49 20.91 8.74
C LEU A 46 -2.53 22.08 8.57
N ARG A 47 -1.33 21.84 8.02
CA ARG A 47 -0.33 22.88 7.80
C ARG A 47 -0.80 23.92 6.79
N ASP A 48 -1.19 23.47 5.60
CA ASP A 48 -1.36 24.34 4.45
C ASP A 48 -2.70 25.09 4.46
N ASN A 49 -3.73 24.53 5.12
CA ASN A 49 -5.07 25.11 5.15
C ASN A 49 -5.42 25.68 6.53
N LEU A 50 -5.33 24.87 7.59
CA LEU A 50 -5.88 25.24 8.89
C LEU A 50 -4.91 26.13 9.68
N TYR A 51 -3.70 25.66 9.96
CA TYR A 51 -2.70 26.45 10.69
C TYR A 51 -2.22 27.67 9.91
N SER A 52 -2.14 27.58 8.59
CA SER A 52 -1.92 28.76 7.73
C SER A 52 -2.97 29.85 7.99
N THR A 53 -4.24 29.48 8.16
CA THR A 53 -5.31 30.44 8.50
C THR A 53 -5.12 31.02 9.91
N VAL A 54 -4.78 30.18 10.90
CA VAL A 54 -4.52 30.62 12.28
C VAL A 54 -3.37 31.63 12.36
N VAL A 55 -2.24 31.36 11.70
CA VAL A 55 -1.04 32.21 11.73
C VAL A 55 -1.24 33.54 10.99
N ASN A 56 -2.07 33.55 9.95
CA ASN A 56 -2.30 34.73 9.11
C ASN A 56 -3.48 35.62 9.58
N GLN A 57 -4.13 35.27 10.70
CA GLN A 57 -5.24 36.05 11.26
C GLN A 57 -4.83 37.51 11.51
N ASN A 58 -5.68 38.44 11.07
CA ASN A 58 -5.45 39.88 11.23
C ASN A 58 -6.73 40.68 11.51
N GLU A 59 -6.57 41.99 11.70
CA GLU A 59 -7.65 42.92 12.09
C GLU A 59 -8.71 43.16 11.02
N GLU A 60 -8.47 42.79 9.76
CA GLU A 60 -9.45 42.91 8.67
C GLU A 60 -10.35 41.66 8.55
N GLN A 61 -9.94 40.54 9.16
CA GLN A 61 -10.62 39.26 9.05
C GLN A 61 -11.59 39.02 10.22
N PRO A 62 -12.79 38.49 9.97
CA PRO A 62 -13.70 38.08 11.04
C PRO A 62 -13.15 36.85 11.77
N PHE A 63 -13.34 36.79 13.09
CA PHE A 63 -12.82 35.72 13.92
C PHE A 63 -13.48 34.38 13.61
N ASP A 64 -14.81 34.34 13.63
CA ASP A 64 -15.60 33.11 13.53
C ASP A 64 -15.33 32.30 12.26
N ALA A 65 -15.20 32.95 11.10
CA ALA A 65 -14.98 32.30 9.81
C ALA A 65 -13.51 32.04 9.47
N TYR A 66 -12.56 32.59 10.24
CA TYR A 66 -11.12 32.40 10.02
C TYR A 66 -10.53 31.62 11.19
N LEU A 67 -9.87 32.31 12.15
CA LEU A 67 -9.22 31.63 13.28
C LEU A 67 -10.19 30.72 14.04
N GLY A 68 -11.42 31.16 14.30
CA GLY A 68 -12.43 30.38 15.01
C GLY A 68 -12.74 29.05 14.34
N PHE A 69 -13.12 29.07 13.06
CA PHE A 69 -13.40 27.86 12.28
C PHE A 69 -12.16 26.94 12.17
N ALA A 70 -11.00 27.51 11.85
CA ALA A 70 -9.75 26.75 11.74
C ALA A 70 -9.36 26.11 13.07
N ALA A 71 -9.53 26.82 14.19
CA ALA A 71 -9.28 26.31 15.52
C ALA A 71 -10.22 25.15 15.87
N CYS A 72 -11.53 25.28 15.65
CA CYS A 72 -12.47 24.17 15.85
C CYS A 72 -12.09 22.94 15.00
N SER A 73 -11.67 23.18 13.76
CA SER A 73 -11.25 22.15 12.81
C SER A 73 -10.00 21.38 13.27
N ILE A 74 -9.01 22.10 13.80
CA ILE A 74 -7.80 21.54 14.40
C ILE A 74 -8.14 20.76 15.68
N LEU A 75 -8.94 21.35 16.57
CA LEU A 75 -9.25 20.77 17.88
C LEU A 75 -10.10 19.48 17.76
N ALA A 76 -10.85 19.32 16.67
CA ALA A 76 -11.57 18.09 16.35
C ALA A 76 -10.66 16.88 16.03
N TYR A 77 -9.35 17.07 15.86
CA TYR A 77 -8.39 15.95 15.81
C TYR A 77 -8.08 15.32 17.17
N LEU A 78 -8.34 16.03 18.27
CA LEU A 78 -7.92 15.59 19.61
C LEU A 78 -8.86 14.52 20.20
N ARG A 79 -10.15 14.62 19.90
CA ARG A 79 -11.23 13.85 20.54
C ARG A 79 -12.37 13.60 19.58
N PRO A 80 -13.27 12.65 19.89
CA PRO A 80 -14.48 12.48 19.10
C PRO A 80 -15.30 13.77 19.14
N TYR A 81 -15.82 14.18 17.98
CA TYR A 81 -16.71 15.33 17.85
C TYR A 81 -18.05 14.88 17.28
N TYR A 82 -19.11 15.56 17.67
CA TYR A 82 -20.47 15.08 17.49
C TYR A 82 -21.22 15.95 16.52
N TYR A 83 -21.88 15.34 15.56
CA TYR A 83 -22.64 16.03 14.52
C TYR A 83 -24.13 15.94 14.77
N ASP A 84 -24.83 17.04 14.52
CA ASP A 84 -26.29 17.10 14.50
C ASP A 84 -26.80 18.13 13.49
N ARG A 85 -27.89 17.81 12.79
CA ARG A 85 -28.45 18.70 11.77
C ARG A 85 -29.63 19.49 12.32
N GLY A 86 -29.55 20.81 12.23
CA GLY A 86 -30.64 21.71 12.62
C GLY A 86 -30.71 22.01 14.12
N GLN A 87 -29.86 21.38 14.93
CA GLN A 87 -29.65 21.75 16.33
C GLN A 87 -28.45 22.68 16.42
N SER A 88 -28.60 23.79 17.14
CA SER A 88 -27.61 24.85 17.26
C SER A 88 -27.75 25.48 18.64
N LEU A 89 -26.68 25.44 19.43
CA LEU A 89 -26.62 26.06 20.76
C LEU A 89 -26.82 27.56 20.66
N ILE A 90 -26.29 28.23 19.62
CA ILE A 90 -26.53 29.66 19.44
C ILE A 90 -28.00 29.98 19.14
N ASP A 91 -28.70 29.12 18.39
CA ASP A 91 -30.13 29.30 18.12
C ASP A 91 -30.98 29.03 19.37
N ILE A 92 -30.61 28.02 20.17
CA ILE A 92 -31.24 27.74 21.46
C ILE A 92 -31.03 28.93 22.41
N ALA A 93 -29.80 29.45 22.49
CA ALA A 93 -29.44 30.55 23.38
C ALA A 93 -30.18 31.86 23.02
N THR A 94 -30.38 32.11 21.72
CA THR A 94 -31.02 33.34 21.23
C THR A 94 -32.55 33.24 21.14
N ASN A 95 -33.13 32.06 21.41
CA ASN A 95 -34.57 31.88 21.46
C ASN A 95 -35.18 32.68 22.62
N SER A 96 -36.15 33.55 22.32
CA SER A 96 -36.81 34.43 23.30
C SER A 96 -37.59 33.70 24.39
N ALA A 97 -37.87 32.41 24.19
CA ALA A 97 -38.45 31.53 25.20
C ALA A 97 -37.43 31.01 26.23
N CYS A 98 -36.13 31.15 25.97
CA CYS A 98 -35.08 30.67 26.87
C CYS A 98 -34.73 31.70 27.95
N SER A 99 -34.36 31.20 29.14
CA SER A 99 -34.05 32.03 30.32
C SER A 99 -32.71 32.74 30.19
N SER A 100 -32.57 33.91 30.81
CA SER A 100 -31.30 34.66 30.88
C SER A 100 -30.17 33.85 31.54
N SER A 101 -30.52 32.88 32.39
CA SER A 101 -29.59 31.95 33.02
C SER A 101 -28.97 30.95 32.05
N LEU A 102 -29.63 30.63 30.94
CA LEU A 102 -29.06 29.78 29.89
C LEU A 102 -27.99 30.54 29.10
N LEU A 103 -28.27 31.79 28.73
CA LEU A 103 -27.32 32.67 28.05
C LEU A 103 -26.01 32.87 28.82
N ALA A 104 -26.07 32.87 30.15
CA ALA A 104 -24.90 33.03 31.02
C ALA A 104 -23.95 31.81 31.02
N LEU A 105 -24.34 30.68 30.41
CA LEU A 105 -23.51 29.49 30.31
C LEU A 105 -22.62 29.47 29.07
N PHE A 106 -22.88 30.36 28.12
CA PHE A 106 -22.14 30.47 26.87
C PHE A 106 -21.19 31.67 26.89
N ASP A 107 -20.02 31.48 26.31
CA ASP A 107 -19.09 32.54 25.96
C ASP A 107 -18.94 32.61 24.43
N ASP A 108 -18.59 33.80 23.96
CA ASP A 108 -18.04 33.95 22.62
C ASP A 108 -16.66 33.27 22.56
N PHE A 109 -16.43 32.47 21.53
CA PHE A 109 -15.17 31.74 21.40
C PHE A 109 -13.96 32.67 21.28
N SER A 110 -14.12 33.88 20.73
CA SER A 110 -13.06 34.90 20.64
C SER A 110 -12.50 35.32 22.00
N VAL A 111 -13.26 35.16 23.10
CA VAL A 111 -12.80 35.43 24.46
C VAL A 111 -11.62 34.54 24.86
N CYS A 112 -11.45 33.39 24.21
CA CYS A 112 -10.27 32.54 24.41
C CYS A 112 -8.96 33.16 23.91
N PHE A 113 -9.03 34.20 23.08
CA PHE A 113 -7.89 34.78 22.35
C PHE A 113 -7.83 36.31 22.50
N PRO A 114 -7.70 36.86 23.72
CA PRO A 114 -7.87 38.29 23.99
C PRO A 114 -6.84 39.19 23.30
N THR A 115 -5.71 38.63 22.86
CA THR A 115 -4.61 39.35 22.20
C THR A 115 -4.69 39.30 20.69
N VAL A 116 -5.57 38.47 20.12
CA VAL A 116 -5.74 38.35 18.67
C VAL A 116 -6.62 39.49 18.17
N LYS A 117 -6.18 40.14 17.09
CA LYS A 117 -6.97 41.19 16.44
C LYS A 117 -7.90 40.58 15.38
N HIS A 118 -9.12 41.08 15.32
CA HIS A 118 -10.14 40.70 14.33
C HIS A 118 -11.17 41.83 14.15
N CYS A 119 -11.95 41.80 13.07
CA CYS A 119 -12.99 42.80 12.79
C CYS A 119 -14.38 42.46 13.39
N GLY A 120 -14.42 41.51 14.34
CA GLY A 120 -15.67 40.94 14.88
C GLY A 120 -15.99 39.58 14.25
N ASP A 121 -17.28 39.30 14.05
CA ASP A 121 -17.79 38.06 13.43
C ASP A 121 -18.32 38.31 12.03
N SER A 122 -18.28 37.27 11.19
CA SER A 122 -18.73 37.27 9.81
C SER A 122 -20.25 37.25 9.68
N TYR A 123 -20.95 36.68 10.68
CA TYR A 123 -22.38 36.34 10.61
C TYR A 123 -22.76 35.45 9.41
N SER A 124 -21.78 34.76 8.82
CA SER A 124 -22.04 33.70 7.84
C SER A 124 -22.92 32.63 8.49
N PRO A 125 -23.78 31.91 7.76
CA PRO A 125 -24.42 30.71 8.30
C PRO A 125 -23.49 29.48 8.28
N ASN A 126 -22.39 29.56 7.53
CA ASN A 126 -21.57 28.42 7.12
C ASN A 126 -20.08 28.67 7.41
N TYR A 127 -19.30 27.59 7.58
CA TYR A 127 -17.84 27.60 7.78
C TYR A 127 -17.39 28.58 8.88
N ARG A 128 -17.96 28.44 10.08
CA ARG A 128 -17.67 29.34 11.20
C ARG A 128 -17.71 28.62 12.54
N SER A 129 -17.01 29.15 13.54
CA SER A 129 -17.23 28.77 14.94
C SER A 129 -18.52 29.38 15.49
N GLY A 130 -19.18 28.66 16.40
CA GLY A 130 -20.33 29.12 17.18
C GLY A 130 -19.94 29.48 18.61
N VAL A 131 -20.78 29.10 19.57
CA VAL A 131 -20.55 29.37 20.99
C VAL A 131 -19.51 28.44 21.63
N TYR A 132 -18.91 28.90 22.71
CA TYR A 132 -18.08 28.11 23.60
C TYR A 132 -18.76 27.92 24.96
N VAL A 133 -18.78 26.67 25.45
CA VAL A 133 -19.21 26.33 26.79
C VAL A 133 -18.00 25.90 27.60
N LYS A 134 -17.66 26.65 28.64
CA LYS A 134 -16.57 26.30 29.57
C LYS A 134 -16.86 24.99 30.32
N GLU A 135 -15.79 24.31 30.72
CA GLU A 135 -15.79 23.07 31.47
C GLU A 135 -16.77 23.11 32.66
N GLU A 136 -16.72 24.17 33.47
CA GLU A 136 -17.58 24.33 34.64
C GLU A 136 -19.07 24.49 34.31
N ASN A 137 -19.39 24.94 33.09
CA ASN A 137 -20.76 25.23 32.65
C ASN A 137 -21.43 24.04 31.95
N VAL A 138 -20.66 23.06 31.45
CA VAL A 138 -21.19 21.89 30.72
C VAL A 138 -22.22 21.11 31.52
N GLY A 139 -21.95 20.88 32.82
CA GLY A 139 -22.87 20.13 33.68
C GLY A 139 -24.22 20.83 33.85
N ALA A 140 -24.19 22.14 34.09
CA ALA A 140 -25.39 22.96 34.24
C ALA A 140 -26.17 23.07 32.93
N LEU A 141 -25.48 23.19 31.79
CA LEU A 141 -26.11 23.22 30.48
C LEU A 141 -26.84 21.90 30.18
N LEU A 142 -26.18 20.76 30.41
CA LEU A 142 -26.79 19.44 30.20
C LEU A 142 -28.06 19.26 31.05
N GLU A 143 -28.02 19.70 32.32
CA GLU A 143 -29.19 19.63 33.21
C GLU A 143 -30.35 20.51 32.72
N GLN A 144 -30.07 21.72 32.22
CA GLN A 144 -31.10 22.59 31.67
C GLN A 144 -31.70 22.05 30.37
N LEU A 145 -30.88 21.54 29.44
CA LEU A 145 -31.36 20.97 28.18
C LEU A 145 -32.19 19.70 28.37
N CYS A 146 -31.92 18.93 29.43
CA CYS A 146 -32.71 17.75 29.79
C CYS A 146 -33.93 18.06 30.69
N SER A 147 -34.17 19.32 31.06
CA SER A 147 -35.34 19.71 31.85
C SER A 147 -36.62 19.66 30.99
N GLU A 148 -37.75 19.27 31.60
CA GLU A 148 -39.05 19.19 30.90
C GLU A 148 -39.47 20.51 30.24
N GLU A 149 -39.10 21.65 30.84
CA GLU A 149 -39.42 22.98 30.32
C GLU A 149 -38.68 23.28 29.00
N LEU A 150 -37.38 22.96 28.93
CA LEU A 150 -36.59 23.27 27.74
C LEU A 150 -36.69 22.17 26.68
N SER A 151 -36.85 20.90 27.07
CA SER A 151 -37.04 19.78 26.13
C SER A 151 -38.34 19.89 25.35
N ALA A 152 -39.34 20.60 25.87
CA ALA A 152 -40.59 20.88 25.17
C ALA A 152 -40.48 22.03 24.14
N VAL A 153 -39.43 22.85 24.25
CA VAL A 153 -39.16 24.00 23.35
C VAL A 153 -38.11 23.63 22.31
N VAL A 154 -37.12 22.85 22.71
CA VAL A 154 -36.05 22.32 21.86
C VAL A 154 -36.40 20.87 21.58
N GLU A 155 -37.10 20.62 20.47
CA GLU A 155 -37.44 19.26 20.04
C GLU A 155 -36.15 18.50 19.71
N PHE A 156 -35.67 17.67 20.64
CA PHE A 156 -34.54 16.77 20.42
C PHE A 156 -35.04 15.44 19.86
N ASP A 157 -34.64 15.12 18.63
CA ASP A 157 -34.75 13.76 18.13
C ASP A 157 -33.65 12.91 18.79
N GLU A 158 -34.04 11.87 19.55
CA GLU A 158 -33.10 10.87 20.05
C GLU A 158 -32.94 9.75 19.00
N PRO A 159 -31.70 9.30 18.70
CA PRO A 159 -30.46 9.66 19.39
C PRO A 159 -29.86 11.01 18.93
N ASN A 160 -29.43 11.83 19.91
CA ASN A 160 -29.02 13.23 19.67
C ASN A 160 -27.49 13.48 19.78
N GLY A 161 -26.91 14.19 18.80
CA GLY A 161 -25.48 14.48 18.76
C GLY A 161 -25.02 15.46 19.84
N LEU A 162 -25.76 16.55 20.07
CA LEU A 162 -25.46 17.56 21.10
C LEU A 162 -25.48 16.95 22.51
N LEU A 163 -26.52 16.19 22.84
CA LEU A 163 -26.63 15.57 24.16
C LEU A 163 -25.50 14.54 24.39
N SER A 164 -25.12 13.79 23.35
CA SER A 164 -23.98 12.86 23.41
C SER A 164 -22.66 13.61 23.65
N ALA A 165 -22.46 14.74 22.97
CA ALA A 165 -21.29 15.60 23.16
C ALA A 165 -21.19 16.16 24.58
N LEU A 166 -22.31 16.63 25.15
CA LEU A 166 -22.37 17.14 26.52
C LEU A 166 -22.14 16.06 27.57
N ARG A 167 -22.67 14.85 27.34
CA ARG A 167 -22.41 13.69 28.21
C ARG A 167 -20.94 13.31 28.18
N TYR A 168 -20.32 13.27 27.00
CA TYR A 168 -18.88 13.05 26.84
C TYR A 168 -18.07 14.14 27.55
N ALA A 169 -18.39 15.42 27.31
CA ALA A 169 -17.69 16.55 27.90
C ALA A 169 -17.77 16.55 29.44
N LYS A 170 -18.94 16.24 30.01
CA LYS A 170 -19.14 16.09 31.45
C LYS A 170 -18.31 14.93 32.02
N LYS A 171 -18.28 13.79 31.32
CA LYS A 171 -17.53 12.60 31.73
C LYS A 171 -16.01 12.84 31.76
N HIS A 172 -15.50 13.58 30.76
CA HIS A 172 -14.06 13.77 30.53
C HIS A 172 -13.52 15.11 31.03
N GLY A 173 -14.36 15.95 31.63
CA GLY A 173 -13.98 17.26 32.15
C GLY A 173 -13.46 18.17 31.04
N THR A 174 -14.22 18.29 29.95
CA THR A 174 -13.95 19.21 28.85
C THR A 174 -15.05 20.26 28.75
N GLY A 175 -14.75 21.39 28.11
CA GLY A 175 -15.74 22.28 27.57
C GLY A 175 -16.32 21.73 26.27
N LEU A 176 -17.10 22.56 25.57
CA LEU A 176 -17.72 22.23 24.29
C LEU A 176 -17.68 23.44 23.34
N LEU A 177 -17.18 23.25 22.13
CA LEU A 177 -17.24 24.24 21.06
C LEU A 177 -18.30 23.86 20.03
N GLU A 178 -19.09 24.82 19.60
CA GLU A 178 -19.95 24.69 18.43
C GLU A 178 -19.20 25.12 17.17
N VAL A 179 -19.43 24.43 16.06
CA VAL A 179 -18.88 24.77 14.74
C VAL A 179 -19.84 24.34 13.64
N PHE A 180 -19.92 25.12 12.56
CA PHE A 180 -20.81 24.86 11.42
C PHE A 180 -20.01 24.46 10.18
N ASP A 181 -20.49 23.45 9.45
CA ASP A 181 -19.89 22.92 8.21
C ASP A 181 -18.46 22.38 8.35
N ILE A 182 -18.08 21.85 9.52
CA ILE A 182 -16.83 21.06 9.63
C ILE A 182 -16.92 19.72 8.88
N HIS A 183 -18.15 19.23 8.69
CA HIS A 183 -18.52 18.07 7.88
C HIS A 183 -19.82 18.38 7.13
N VAL A 184 -19.84 18.17 5.81
CA VAL A 184 -21.00 18.43 4.96
C VAL A 184 -21.53 17.11 4.38
N PRO A 185 -22.63 16.53 4.91
CA PRO A 185 -23.08 15.19 4.54
C PRO A 185 -23.45 15.01 3.06
N MET A 186 -23.88 16.09 2.38
CA MET A 186 -24.34 16.01 0.99
C MET A 186 -23.19 15.90 -0.01
N SER A 187 -22.08 16.60 0.24
CA SER A 187 -20.86 16.51 -0.57
C SER A 187 -19.87 15.47 -0.04
N GLY A 188 -19.97 15.13 1.25
CA GLY A 188 -18.97 14.31 1.94
C GLY A 188 -17.68 15.07 2.23
N ASP A 189 -17.71 16.41 2.19
CA ASP A 189 -16.54 17.23 2.48
C ASP A 189 -16.25 17.26 3.99
N PHE A 190 -14.97 17.21 4.34
CA PHE A 190 -14.48 17.26 5.71
C PHE A 190 -13.39 18.33 5.84
N HIS A 191 -13.48 19.10 6.91
CA HIS A 191 -12.46 20.07 7.31
C HIS A 191 -11.67 19.61 8.54
N THR A 192 -11.77 18.33 8.90
CA THR A 192 -11.06 17.70 10.00
C THR A 192 -10.97 16.19 9.76
N SER A 193 -10.47 15.42 10.72
CA SER A 193 -10.41 13.96 10.65
C SER A 193 -11.82 13.36 10.61
N PRO A 194 -12.23 12.70 9.50
CA PRO A 194 -13.51 11.99 9.44
C PRO A 194 -13.62 10.88 10.50
N PHE A 195 -12.47 10.39 10.97
CA PHE A 195 -12.38 9.32 11.95
C PHE A 195 -12.99 9.71 13.31
N ASN A 196 -12.77 10.96 13.74
CA ASN A 196 -13.25 11.43 15.03
C ASN A 196 -14.75 11.82 14.99
N LEU A 197 -15.42 11.73 13.83
CA LEU A 197 -16.84 12.08 13.70
C LEU A 197 -17.74 11.07 14.42
N ARG A 198 -18.70 11.59 15.19
CA ARG A 198 -19.79 10.84 15.82
C ARG A 198 -21.12 11.40 15.37
N ALA A 199 -22.00 10.54 14.87
CA ALA A 199 -23.31 10.97 14.40
C ALA A 199 -24.35 9.86 14.56
N SER A 200 -25.60 10.25 14.79
CA SER A 200 -26.73 9.33 14.92
C SER A 200 -26.87 8.40 13.71
N TYR A 201 -26.78 8.95 12.50
CA TYR A 201 -26.90 8.19 11.24
C TYR A 201 -25.71 7.24 10.99
N LEU A 202 -24.61 7.39 11.72
CA LEU A 202 -23.47 6.46 11.70
C LEU A 202 -23.58 5.36 12.77
N ASN A 203 -24.59 5.42 13.65
CA ASN A 203 -24.78 4.50 14.78
C ASN A 203 -23.54 4.37 15.69
N ASN A 204 -22.77 5.46 15.86
CA ASN A 204 -21.50 5.43 16.59
C ASN A 204 -21.42 6.41 17.76
N LEU A 205 -22.53 7.01 18.22
CA LEU A 205 -22.51 8.08 19.24
C LEU A 205 -21.83 7.68 20.56
N ASP A 206 -21.82 6.39 20.93
CA ASP A 206 -21.19 5.89 22.15
C ASP A 206 -19.71 5.50 21.98
N ASP A 207 -19.15 5.63 20.76
CA ASP A 207 -17.76 5.34 20.46
C ASP A 207 -16.87 6.52 20.91
N GLU A 208 -15.94 6.27 21.83
CA GLU A 208 -15.04 7.30 22.37
C GLU A 208 -13.61 7.24 21.81
N VAL A 209 -13.33 6.33 20.87
CA VAL A 209 -11.98 6.07 20.35
C VAL A 209 -11.52 7.18 19.42
N THR A 210 -10.28 7.64 19.57
CA THR A 210 -9.70 8.67 18.70
C THR A 210 -8.68 8.10 17.73
N GLU A 211 -8.40 8.86 16.67
CA GLU A 211 -7.37 8.49 15.69
C GLU A 211 -6.00 8.22 16.36
N GLN A 212 -5.68 8.96 17.43
CA GLN A 212 -4.42 8.83 18.18
C GLN A 212 -4.34 7.51 18.97
N ASP A 213 -5.47 6.93 19.32
CA ASP A 213 -5.55 5.65 20.05
C ASP A 213 -5.38 4.45 19.10
N CYS A 214 -5.31 4.68 17.80
CA CYS A 214 -5.20 3.63 16.80
C CYS A 214 -3.73 3.30 16.50
N THR A 215 -3.34 2.05 16.75
CA THR A 215 -2.11 1.51 16.16
C THR A 215 -2.43 1.06 14.74
N HIS A 216 -1.85 1.73 13.73
CA HIS A 216 -1.96 1.39 12.31
C HIS A 216 -3.34 1.65 11.70
N THR A 217 -3.50 2.85 11.15
CA THR A 217 -4.73 3.37 10.55
C THR A 217 -4.97 2.84 9.14
N GLY A 218 -4.00 2.25 8.44
CA GLY A 218 -4.21 1.64 7.13
C GLY A 218 -3.35 0.39 6.96
N PHE A 219 -3.73 -0.47 6.02
CA PHE A 219 -2.90 -1.62 5.70
C PHE A 219 -2.88 -1.95 4.22
N THR A 220 -1.77 -2.54 3.82
CA THR A 220 -1.55 -3.08 2.48
C THR A 220 -1.15 -4.54 2.58
N ILE A 221 -1.84 -5.39 1.81
CA ILE A 221 -1.44 -6.76 1.54
C ILE A 221 -0.82 -6.79 0.15
N GLY A 222 0.40 -7.31 0.03
CA GLY A 222 1.00 -7.52 -1.27
C GLY A 222 1.33 -8.98 -1.53
N ILE A 223 0.92 -9.43 -2.72
CA ILE A 223 1.04 -10.80 -3.20
C ILE A 223 1.90 -10.77 -4.47
N PRO A 224 3.19 -11.09 -4.39
CA PRO A 224 4.04 -11.20 -5.57
C PRO A 224 3.67 -12.46 -6.34
N VAL A 225 3.49 -12.32 -7.65
CA VAL A 225 3.07 -13.43 -8.51
C VAL A 225 4.27 -13.99 -9.27
N PRO A 226 4.63 -15.28 -9.06
CA PRO A 226 5.64 -15.94 -9.86
C PRO A 226 5.17 -16.07 -11.31
N SER A 227 6.11 -16.01 -12.27
CA SER A 227 5.77 -16.16 -13.70
C SER A 227 5.89 -17.59 -14.20
N SER A 228 6.05 -18.56 -13.31
CA SER A 228 6.23 -19.96 -13.70
C SER A 228 4.91 -20.52 -14.26
N SER A 229 5.04 -21.46 -15.20
CA SER A 229 4.00 -21.88 -16.15
C SER A 229 2.81 -22.66 -15.57
N ALA A 230 2.63 -22.69 -14.25
CA ALA A 230 1.57 -23.45 -13.61
C ALA A 230 0.26 -22.64 -13.48
N ILE A 231 0.33 -21.35 -13.18
CA ILE A 231 -0.83 -20.51 -12.83
C ILE A 231 -0.60 -19.09 -13.37
N SER A 232 -1.58 -18.52 -14.08
CA SER A 232 -1.44 -17.18 -14.66
C SER A 232 -1.67 -16.08 -13.62
N PHE A 233 -1.18 -14.86 -13.91
CA PHE A 233 -1.42 -13.68 -13.08
C PHE A 233 -2.91 -13.40 -12.87
N ASP A 234 -3.72 -13.63 -13.91
CA ASP A 234 -5.18 -13.47 -13.85
C ASP A 234 -5.84 -14.56 -13.00
N ASP A 235 -5.28 -15.78 -12.97
CA ASP A 235 -5.81 -16.87 -12.16
C ASP A 235 -5.55 -16.62 -10.66
N ILE A 236 -4.35 -16.16 -10.30
CA ILE A 236 -4.08 -15.74 -8.91
C ILE A 236 -4.96 -14.54 -8.55
N GLY A 237 -5.11 -13.57 -9.46
CA GLY A 237 -6.00 -12.42 -9.27
C GLY A 237 -7.42 -12.83 -8.89
N LYS A 238 -7.99 -13.83 -9.59
CA LYS A 238 -9.33 -14.35 -9.27
C LYS A 238 -9.40 -15.02 -7.90
N ILE A 239 -8.42 -15.85 -7.55
CA ILE A 239 -8.37 -16.55 -6.25
C ILE A 239 -8.31 -15.52 -5.10
N VAL A 240 -7.49 -14.48 -5.26
CA VAL A 240 -7.38 -13.41 -4.28
C VAL A 240 -8.66 -12.59 -4.19
N TYR A 241 -9.29 -12.26 -5.32
CA TYR A 241 -10.54 -11.51 -5.33
C TYR A 241 -11.69 -12.31 -4.69
N GLU A 242 -11.73 -13.63 -4.90
CA GLU A 242 -12.69 -14.53 -4.25
C GLU A 242 -12.51 -14.54 -2.72
N TRP A 243 -11.26 -14.57 -2.23
CA TRP A 243 -11.00 -14.40 -0.81
C TRP A 243 -11.51 -13.06 -0.29
N MET A 244 -11.20 -11.96 -1.00
CA MET A 244 -11.67 -10.63 -0.62
C MET A 244 -13.19 -10.53 -0.52
N ASP A 245 -13.93 -11.16 -1.44
CA ASP A 245 -15.39 -11.13 -1.44
C ASP A 245 -15.96 -11.89 -0.23
N ASN A 246 -15.30 -12.96 0.22
CA ASN A 246 -15.77 -13.81 1.31
C ASN A 246 -15.20 -13.47 2.70
N GLU A 247 -14.11 -12.70 2.79
CA GLU A 247 -13.40 -12.45 4.04
C GLU A 247 -14.09 -11.38 4.90
N HIS A 248 -14.75 -11.81 5.97
CA HIS A 248 -15.43 -10.92 6.91
C HIS A 248 -14.50 -9.94 7.66
N LEU A 249 -13.22 -10.26 7.83
CA LEU A 249 -12.25 -9.40 8.52
C LEU A 249 -11.87 -8.17 7.71
N LEU A 250 -11.94 -8.25 6.37
CA LEU A 250 -11.60 -7.14 5.50
C LEU A 250 -12.71 -6.08 5.47
N PRO A 251 -12.37 -4.80 5.25
CA PRO A 251 -13.35 -3.79 4.86
C PRO A 251 -14.01 -4.16 3.51
N ALA A 252 -15.13 -3.52 3.21
CA ALA A 252 -15.83 -3.78 1.95
C ALA A 252 -15.01 -3.27 0.75
N HIS A 253 -15.14 -3.90 -0.41
CA HIS A 253 -14.63 -3.34 -1.67
C HIS A 253 -15.81 -2.78 -2.50
N PRO A 254 -15.59 -1.90 -3.50
CA PRO A 254 -16.66 -1.16 -4.20
C PRO A 254 -17.71 -2.02 -4.93
N HIS A 255 -17.50 -3.34 -5.00
CA HIS A 255 -18.36 -4.29 -5.69
C HIS A 255 -18.87 -5.41 -4.75
N ALA A 256 -18.61 -5.31 -3.45
CA ALA A 256 -19.03 -6.30 -2.47
C ALA A 256 -20.56 -6.29 -2.32
N SER A 257 -21.18 -7.47 -2.29
CA SER A 257 -22.63 -7.60 -2.16
C SER A 257 -23.05 -7.93 -0.72
N GLY A 258 -23.53 -6.92 0.01
CA GLY A 258 -24.39 -7.07 1.20
C GLY A 258 -23.85 -7.84 2.42
N ALA A 259 -22.58 -8.24 2.45
CA ALA A 259 -21.98 -8.94 3.58
C ALA A 259 -21.63 -7.99 4.74
N SER A 260 -22.00 -8.35 5.96
CA SER A 260 -21.55 -7.66 7.17
C SER A 260 -20.05 -7.90 7.35
N ARG A 261 -19.25 -6.83 7.29
CA ARG A 261 -17.82 -6.84 7.55
C ARG A 261 -17.56 -6.48 9.01
N ALA A 262 -16.50 -7.05 9.58
CA ALA A 262 -16.07 -6.80 10.95
C ALA A 262 -15.43 -5.42 11.13
N VAL A 263 -14.98 -4.81 10.03
CA VAL A 263 -14.26 -3.54 10.00
C VAL A 263 -14.90 -2.60 8.96
N SER A 264 -15.08 -1.33 9.33
CA SER A 264 -15.59 -0.28 8.44
C SER A 264 -14.50 0.23 7.49
N GLY A 265 -14.90 0.72 6.32
CA GLY A 265 -13.99 1.29 5.32
C GLY A 265 -14.06 0.61 3.96
N GLU A 266 -13.20 1.06 3.05
CA GLU A 266 -13.14 0.59 1.67
C GLU A 266 -11.74 0.07 1.34
N ILE A 267 -11.66 -1.08 0.67
CA ILE A 267 -10.42 -1.63 0.13
C ILE A 267 -10.46 -1.74 -1.39
N LYS A 268 -9.29 -1.64 -2.00
CA LYS A 268 -9.08 -1.77 -3.44
C LYS A 268 -8.02 -2.80 -3.74
N MET A 269 -8.33 -3.66 -4.71
CA MET A 269 -7.35 -4.52 -5.35
C MET A 269 -6.77 -3.83 -6.58
N THR A 270 -5.44 -3.74 -6.66
CA THR A 270 -4.73 -3.25 -7.84
C THR A 270 -3.74 -4.30 -8.33
N MET A 271 -3.79 -4.59 -9.62
CA MET A 271 -2.84 -5.48 -10.28
C MET A 271 -1.72 -4.66 -10.91
N ILE A 272 -0.55 -4.67 -10.28
CA ILE A 272 0.63 -3.99 -10.78
C ILE A 272 1.40 -4.93 -11.70
N CYS A 273 1.17 -4.76 -13.00
CA CYS A 273 1.93 -5.43 -14.06
C CYS A 273 3.26 -4.72 -14.31
N GLN A 274 4.22 -4.79 -13.38
CA GLN A 274 5.58 -4.36 -13.68
C GLN A 274 6.36 -5.44 -14.45
N ASP A 275 7.27 -5.01 -15.32
CA ASP A 275 8.17 -5.91 -16.08
C ASP A 275 9.03 -6.82 -15.17
N HIS A 276 9.20 -6.43 -13.91
CA HIS A 276 10.13 -7.00 -12.94
C HIS A 276 9.47 -8.06 -12.06
N THR A 277 8.46 -7.70 -11.27
CA THR A 277 7.65 -8.61 -10.44
C THR A 277 6.19 -8.15 -10.53
N PRO A 278 5.28 -8.93 -11.11
CA PRO A 278 3.86 -8.63 -11.02
C PRO A 278 3.41 -8.77 -9.56
N ILE A 279 2.66 -7.79 -9.05
CA ILE A 279 2.18 -7.81 -7.67
C ILE A 279 0.69 -7.52 -7.70
N ILE A 280 -0.08 -8.32 -6.96
CA ILE A 280 -1.45 -7.98 -6.57
C ILE A 280 -1.34 -7.24 -5.24
N LEU A 281 -1.84 -6.00 -5.20
CA LEU A 281 -1.95 -5.21 -3.98
C LEU A 281 -3.41 -5.13 -3.56
N ILE A 282 -3.67 -5.33 -2.28
CA ILE A 282 -4.92 -4.98 -1.62
C ILE A 282 -4.58 -3.89 -0.63
N ALA A 283 -5.19 -2.73 -0.74
CA ALA A 283 -4.95 -1.62 0.18
C ALA A 283 -6.27 -0.99 0.59
N THR A 284 -6.31 -0.46 1.81
CA THR A 284 -7.40 0.42 2.24
C THR A 284 -7.34 1.72 1.42
N GLU A 285 -8.50 2.17 0.90
CA GLU A 285 -8.58 3.44 0.16
C GLU A 285 -8.48 4.66 1.07
N ARG A 286 -8.79 4.46 2.36
CA ARG A 286 -8.65 5.44 3.42
C ARG A 286 -8.17 4.78 4.71
N ASN A 287 -7.84 5.58 5.70
CA ASN A 287 -7.64 5.08 7.05
C ASN A 287 -8.89 4.34 7.58
N VAL A 288 -8.66 3.16 8.16
CA VAL A 288 -9.59 2.16 8.68
C VAL A 288 -9.27 1.89 10.16
N PHE A 289 -10.31 1.75 10.97
CA PHE A 289 -10.16 1.44 12.39
C PHE A 289 -9.79 -0.03 12.61
N LEU A 290 -8.60 -0.29 13.16
CA LEU A 290 -8.12 -1.64 13.50
C LEU A 290 -7.89 -1.77 15.02
N PRO A 291 -8.93 -2.14 15.80
CA PRO A 291 -8.75 -2.42 17.22
C PRO A 291 -7.89 -3.67 17.41
N ASP A 292 -6.80 -3.56 18.19
CA ASP A 292 -5.82 -4.66 18.40
C ASP A 292 -5.22 -5.16 17.07
N ALA A 293 -4.54 -4.25 16.36
CA ALA A 293 -3.99 -4.47 15.02
C ALA A 293 -3.10 -5.71 14.92
N ASP A 294 -2.32 -6.02 15.94
CA ASP A 294 -1.48 -7.22 15.97
C ASP A 294 -2.33 -8.49 15.87
N ARG A 295 -3.36 -8.60 16.72
CA ARG A 295 -4.30 -9.72 16.68
C ARG A 295 -5.07 -9.76 15.37
N TYR A 296 -5.54 -8.61 14.89
CA TYR A 296 -6.25 -8.50 13.62
C TYR A 296 -5.39 -9.00 12.45
N PHE A 297 -4.14 -8.55 12.33
CA PHE A 297 -3.25 -8.97 11.27
C PHE A 297 -2.87 -10.44 11.36
N GLU A 298 -2.71 -11.01 12.56
CA GLU A 298 -2.51 -12.46 12.72
C GLU A 298 -3.71 -13.28 12.25
N GLN A 299 -4.93 -12.83 12.55
CA GLN A 299 -6.15 -13.46 12.05
C GLN A 299 -6.25 -13.38 10.52
N LEU A 300 -5.93 -12.20 9.95
CA LEU A 300 -5.92 -11.99 8.51
C LEU A 300 -4.85 -12.83 7.80
N ARG A 301 -3.64 -12.92 8.37
CA ARG A 301 -2.56 -13.80 7.88
C ARG A 301 -2.99 -15.25 7.87
N THR A 302 -3.64 -15.70 8.95
CA THR A 302 -4.10 -17.09 9.07
C THR A 302 -5.14 -17.41 8.01
N SER A 303 -6.18 -16.60 7.92
CA SER A 303 -7.26 -16.81 6.93
C SER A 303 -6.75 -16.81 5.49
N PHE A 304 -5.93 -15.83 5.12
CA PHE A 304 -5.43 -15.76 3.75
C PHE A 304 -4.45 -16.90 3.42
N SER A 305 -3.61 -17.31 4.38
CA SER A 305 -2.72 -18.46 4.21
C SER A 305 -3.49 -19.76 3.99
N GLU A 306 -4.58 -19.96 4.73
CA GLU A 306 -5.48 -21.11 4.56
C GLU A 306 -6.12 -21.09 3.17
N HIS A 307 -6.68 -19.95 2.75
CA HIS A 307 -7.32 -19.81 1.42
C HIS A 307 -6.34 -20.06 0.27
N LEU A 308 -5.11 -19.55 0.35
CA LEU A 308 -4.08 -19.81 -0.65
C LEU A 308 -3.72 -21.31 -0.69
N THR A 309 -3.55 -21.93 0.48
CA THR A 309 -3.19 -23.36 0.59
C THR A 309 -4.28 -24.26 0.02
N ASP A 310 -5.55 -23.97 0.31
CA ASP A 310 -6.71 -24.71 -0.23
C ASP A 310 -6.81 -24.63 -1.75
N ASN A 311 -6.29 -23.56 -2.34
CA ASN A 311 -6.16 -23.37 -3.80
C ASN A 311 -4.83 -23.89 -4.38
N GLY A 312 -4.02 -24.60 -3.58
CA GLY A 312 -2.75 -25.18 -4.01
C GLY A 312 -1.63 -24.16 -4.24
N LEU A 313 -1.74 -22.98 -3.64
CA LEU A 313 -0.75 -21.90 -3.68
C LEU A 313 0.09 -21.89 -2.40
N GLU A 314 1.33 -21.43 -2.50
CA GLU A 314 2.15 -21.12 -1.32
C GLU A 314 1.67 -19.82 -0.67
N SER A 315 1.67 -19.76 0.67
CA SER A 315 1.28 -18.61 1.50
C SER A 315 2.35 -17.51 1.51
N ASN A 316 2.64 -17.02 0.31
CA ASN A 316 3.73 -16.10 0.02
C ASN A 316 3.17 -14.68 -0.19
N PHE A 317 2.97 -13.95 0.90
CA PHE A 317 2.48 -12.56 0.89
C PHE A 317 3.05 -11.78 2.08
N PHE A 318 2.85 -10.47 2.07
CA PHE A 318 3.14 -9.60 3.21
C PHE A 318 1.92 -8.79 3.56
N ILE A 319 1.82 -8.41 4.84
CA ILE A 319 0.89 -7.40 5.33
C ILE A 319 1.74 -6.33 5.98
N SER A 320 1.54 -5.10 5.53
CA SER A 320 2.23 -3.94 6.07
C SER A 320 1.23 -2.89 6.49
N ALA A 321 1.50 -2.29 7.64
CA ALA A 321 0.72 -1.20 8.18
C ALA A 321 1.28 0.13 7.66
N HIS A 322 0.45 0.95 7.02
CA HIS A 322 0.86 2.24 6.46
C HIS A 322 -0.22 3.31 6.61
N ASP A 323 0.24 4.56 6.66
CA ASP A 323 -0.55 5.70 6.18
C ASP A 323 -0.59 5.70 4.64
N GLU A 324 -1.68 6.19 4.07
CA GLU A 324 -2.02 6.13 2.65
C GLU A 324 -0.84 6.37 1.67
N ASN A 325 -0.83 5.60 0.58
CA ASN A 325 0.05 5.75 -0.61
C ASN A 325 1.55 5.46 -0.46
N GLU A 326 2.04 5.06 0.72
CA GLU A 326 3.43 4.64 0.86
C GLU A 326 3.54 3.10 0.74
N VAL A 327 4.10 2.65 -0.38
CA VAL A 327 4.75 1.34 -0.43
C VAL A 327 5.79 1.34 0.70
N PRO A 328 5.85 0.32 1.58
CA PRO A 328 6.65 0.37 2.80
C PRO A 328 8.06 0.92 2.55
N GLU A 329 8.45 1.99 3.25
CA GLU A 329 9.86 2.44 3.28
C GLU A 329 10.79 1.34 3.85
N GLU A 330 10.22 0.36 4.57
CA GLU A 330 10.88 -0.89 5.01
C GLU A 330 11.27 -1.82 3.85
N ILE A 331 10.81 -1.56 2.62
CA ILE A 331 11.46 -2.04 1.41
C ILE A 331 12.70 -1.15 1.14
N GLY A 332 13.52 -1.00 2.18
CA GLY A 332 14.61 -0.05 2.26
C GLY A 332 15.77 -0.42 1.35
N CYS A 333 16.28 0.59 0.67
CA CYS A 333 17.48 0.56 -0.14
C CYS A 333 18.69 0.07 0.68
N VAL A 334 19.38 -0.97 0.21
CA VAL A 334 20.73 -1.31 0.68
C VAL A 334 21.62 -1.59 -0.54
N LYS A 335 22.77 -0.92 -0.55
CA LYS A 335 23.85 -1.10 -1.52
C LYS A 335 24.77 -2.24 -1.07
N ASN A 336 25.34 -2.93 -2.08
CA ASN A 336 26.49 -3.84 -2.04
C ASN A 336 26.15 -5.34 -2.13
N ALA A 337 25.91 -5.81 -3.36
CA ALA A 337 26.19 -7.20 -3.70
C ALA A 337 27.66 -7.31 -4.11
N ASN A 338 28.49 -8.01 -3.32
CA ASN A 338 29.83 -8.40 -3.75
C ASN A 338 29.72 -9.56 -4.74
N VAL A 339 29.94 -9.28 -6.02
CA VAL A 339 29.91 -10.27 -7.09
C VAL A 339 31.26 -10.97 -7.15
N LEU A 340 31.26 -12.27 -6.85
CA LEU A 340 32.40 -13.15 -7.11
C LEU A 340 32.01 -14.18 -8.18
N TYR A 341 32.71 -14.09 -9.31
CA TYR A 341 33.08 -15.16 -10.27
C TYR A 341 32.64 -15.11 -11.75
N LYS A 342 33.64 -15.48 -12.57
CA LYS A 342 33.65 -15.75 -14.02
C LYS A 342 33.06 -17.13 -14.33
N MET A 343 32.26 -17.25 -15.39
CA MET A 343 31.83 -18.54 -15.94
C MET A 343 32.27 -18.75 -17.41
N LYS A 344 32.55 -20.02 -17.73
CA LYS A 344 32.84 -20.51 -19.08
C LYS A 344 31.58 -20.55 -19.95
N PRO A 345 31.74 -20.53 -21.28
CA PRO A 345 30.75 -19.82 -22.06
C PRO A 345 29.91 -20.81 -22.93
N SER A 346 28.61 -20.53 -23.08
CA SER A 346 27.50 -21.30 -23.74
C SER A 346 26.63 -22.22 -22.85
N PHE A 347 25.46 -21.73 -22.41
CA PHE A 347 24.46 -22.54 -21.68
C PHE A 347 23.78 -23.63 -22.54
N VAL A 348 23.91 -23.54 -23.86
CA VAL A 348 23.25 -24.45 -24.82
C VAL A 348 23.95 -25.82 -24.88
N VAL A 349 25.18 -25.96 -24.36
CA VAL A 349 26.02 -27.15 -24.58
C VAL A 349 26.72 -27.67 -23.31
N GLY A 350 26.23 -27.32 -22.11
CA GLY A 350 26.85 -27.79 -20.87
C GLY A 350 25.88 -27.87 -19.69
N ASN A 351 26.17 -28.77 -18.74
CA ASN A 351 25.65 -28.62 -17.37
C ASN A 351 26.40 -27.47 -16.73
N HIS A 352 25.69 -26.38 -16.42
CA HIS A 352 26.29 -25.21 -15.78
C HIS A 352 25.71 -25.05 -14.39
N GLN A 353 26.57 -24.78 -13.42
CA GLN A 353 26.17 -24.43 -12.07
C GLN A 353 26.72 -23.05 -11.77
N CYS A 354 25.85 -22.11 -11.43
CA CYS A 354 26.25 -20.85 -10.83
C CYS A 354 25.75 -20.80 -9.39
N SER A 355 26.48 -20.09 -8.54
CA SER A 355 26.05 -19.81 -7.18
C SER A 355 26.46 -18.41 -6.77
N PHE A 356 25.61 -17.72 -6.04
CA PHE A 356 25.90 -16.41 -5.47
C PHE A 356 25.33 -16.30 -4.07
N VAL A 357 25.82 -15.32 -3.30
CA VAL A 357 25.36 -15.05 -1.94
C VAL A 357 24.66 -13.69 -1.92
N VAL A 358 23.44 -13.65 -1.39
CA VAL A 358 22.63 -12.43 -1.20
C VAL A 358 22.03 -12.48 0.18
N ASP A 359 22.27 -11.45 1.01
CA ASP A 359 21.78 -11.39 2.40
C ASP A 359 22.07 -12.70 3.19
N ASP A 360 23.32 -13.17 3.08
CA ASP A 360 23.82 -14.43 3.64
C ASP A 360 23.13 -15.71 3.11
N GLN A 361 22.29 -15.59 2.09
CA GLN A 361 21.61 -16.70 1.43
C GLN A 361 22.42 -17.21 0.26
N LYS A 362 22.72 -18.52 0.23
CA LYS A 362 23.38 -19.17 -0.90
C LYS A 362 22.34 -19.58 -1.93
N VAL A 363 22.28 -18.86 -3.05
CA VAL A 363 21.46 -19.23 -4.20
C VAL A 363 22.32 -20.04 -5.16
N GLU A 364 21.89 -21.24 -5.54
CA GLU A 364 22.51 -22.04 -6.59
C GLU A 364 21.52 -22.26 -7.74
N MET A 365 21.99 -22.05 -8.97
CA MET A 365 21.23 -22.35 -10.18
C MET A 365 21.96 -23.39 -11.01
N LYS A 366 21.25 -24.45 -11.40
CA LYS A 366 21.76 -25.53 -12.24
C LYS A 366 21.03 -25.54 -13.57
N PHE A 367 21.77 -25.29 -14.64
CA PHE A 367 21.30 -25.37 -16.00
C PHE A 367 21.61 -26.75 -16.55
N SER A 368 20.59 -27.48 -16.98
CA SER A 368 20.75 -28.80 -17.59
C SER A 368 20.97 -28.72 -19.10
N PHE A 369 21.54 -29.78 -19.68
CA PHE A 369 21.62 -29.98 -21.13
C PHE A 369 20.25 -29.94 -21.86
N LYS A 370 19.14 -30.11 -21.14
CA LYS A 370 17.79 -30.04 -21.72
C LYS A 370 17.23 -28.61 -21.75
N GLY A 371 17.99 -27.62 -21.28
CA GLY A 371 17.56 -26.23 -21.13
C GLY A 371 16.61 -26.03 -19.95
N THR A 372 16.65 -26.92 -18.95
CA THR A 372 15.95 -26.72 -17.67
C THR A 372 16.86 -26.00 -16.69
N LEU A 373 16.26 -25.17 -15.86
CA LEU A 373 16.91 -24.45 -14.77
C LEU A 373 16.32 -24.93 -13.45
N ASP A 374 17.19 -25.45 -12.59
CA ASP A 374 16.87 -25.75 -11.20
C ASP A 374 17.41 -24.62 -10.33
N ILE A 375 16.59 -24.07 -9.44
CA ILE A 375 17.02 -23.04 -8.50
C ILE A 375 16.88 -23.59 -7.09
N THR A 376 17.95 -23.48 -6.32
CA THR A 376 17.98 -23.84 -4.91
C THR A 376 18.47 -22.66 -4.07
N VAL A 377 17.88 -22.48 -2.89
CA VAL A 377 18.29 -21.46 -1.91
C VAL A 377 18.61 -22.18 -0.61
N ASN A 378 19.84 -22.01 -0.12
CA ASN A 378 20.40 -22.75 1.03
C ASN A 378 20.20 -24.27 0.92
N GLY A 379 20.28 -24.81 -0.29
CA GLY A 379 20.10 -26.24 -0.56
C GLY A 379 18.65 -26.73 -0.65
N LYS A 380 17.65 -25.87 -0.41
CA LYS A 380 16.23 -26.19 -0.66
C LYS A 380 15.86 -25.84 -2.09
N ALA A 381 15.16 -26.73 -2.79
CA ALA A 381 14.63 -26.45 -4.12
C ALA A 381 13.53 -25.39 -4.02
N VAL A 382 13.64 -24.35 -4.85
CA VAL A 382 12.69 -23.24 -4.90
C VAL A 382 11.94 -23.23 -6.23
N ASP A 383 12.60 -23.60 -7.33
CA ASP A 383 11.94 -23.61 -8.63
C ASP A 383 12.62 -24.56 -9.63
N HIS A 384 11.85 -25.02 -10.60
CA HIS A 384 12.27 -25.87 -11.71
C HIS A 384 11.47 -25.54 -12.97
N TYR A 385 12.14 -25.06 -14.02
CA TYR A 385 11.46 -24.76 -15.28
C TYR A 385 12.35 -24.89 -16.51
N LYS A 386 11.71 -25.00 -17.67
CA LYS A 386 12.39 -24.96 -18.97
C LYS A 386 12.52 -23.53 -19.44
N ILE A 387 13.75 -23.08 -19.70
CA ILE A 387 14.01 -21.71 -20.14
C ILE A 387 13.34 -21.47 -21.49
N SER A 388 12.52 -20.41 -21.55
CA SER A 388 11.85 -19.98 -22.77
C SER A 388 12.76 -19.05 -23.57
N PHE A 389 12.66 -19.12 -24.90
CA PHE A 389 13.39 -18.23 -25.79
C PHE A 389 12.69 -16.89 -26.03
N SER A 390 11.40 -16.81 -25.70
CA SER A 390 10.57 -15.62 -25.92
C SER A 390 10.06 -15.00 -24.62
N GLN A 391 9.94 -15.78 -23.56
CA GLN A 391 9.38 -15.34 -22.29
C GLN A 391 10.46 -15.18 -21.22
N VAL A 392 10.24 -14.21 -20.34
CA VAL A 392 11.04 -14.02 -19.12
C VAL A 392 10.51 -14.99 -18.08
N HIS A 393 11.41 -15.70 -17.42
CA HIS A 393 11.08 -16.51 -16.25
C HIS A 393 11.41 -15.77 -14.97
N ARG A 394 10.56 -15.94 -13.96
CA ARG A 394 10.67 -15.29 -12.65
C ARG A 394 10.43 -16.32 -11.57
N THR A 395 11.40 -16.43 -10.67
CA THR A 395 11.32 -17.24 -9.47
C THR A 395 11.20 -16.32 -8.28
N VAL A 396 10.10 -16.43 -7.55
CA VAL A 396 9.85 -15.65 -6.33
C VAL A 396 10.05 -16.57 -5.13
N TYR A 397 10.73 -16.10 -4.10
CA TYR A 397 10.89 -16.84 -2.85
C TYR A 397 11.00 -15.91 -1.65
N PHE A 398 10.70 -16.45 -0.48
CA PHE A 398 10.67 -15.72 0.79
C PHE A 398 11.64 -16.33 1.78
N ILE A 399 12.43 -15.48 2.44
CA ILE A 399 13.34 -15.91 3.50
C ILE A 399 13.59 -14.77 4.48
N ASN A 400 13.56 -15.07 5.79
CA ASN A 400 13.75 -14.10 6.87
C ASN A 400 12.86 -12.84 6.72
N GLY A 401 11.57 -13.03 6.41
CA GLY A 401 10.60 -11.94 6.25
C GLY A 401 10.77 -11.07 5.00
N ASN A 402 11.74 -11.38 4.14
CA ASN A 402 12.00 -10.64 2.91
C ASN A 402 11.62 -11.48 1.68
N TRP A 403 11.04 -10.84 0.67
CA TRP A 403 10.80 -11.49 -0.63
C TRP A 403 11.89 -11.15 -1.64
N TYR A 404 12.20 -12.11 -2.49
CA TYR A 404 13.21 -11.99 -3.53
C TYR A 404 12.65 -12.50 -4.86
N THR A 405 13.05 -11.85 -5.96
CA THR A 405 12.71 -12.26 -7.32
C THR A 405 13.98 -12.49 -8.13
N ILE A 406 14.15 -13.70 -8.65
CA ILE A 406 15.15 -14.00 -9.67
C ILE A 406 14.46 -13.95 -11.04
N ARG A 407 14.88 -13.03 -11.89
CA ARG A 407 14.40 -12.86 -13.26
C ARG A 407 15.43 -13.40 -14.23
N VAL A 408 15.06 -14.36 -15.06
CA VAL A 408 15.91 -14.96 -16.10
C VAL A 408 15.30 -14.69 -17.47
N LYS A 409 16.04 -13.95 -18.32
CA LYS A 409 15.63 -13.63 -19.69
C LYS A 409 16.68 -14.11 -20.67
N SER A 410 16.27 -14.92 -21.65
CA SER A 410 17.10 -15.21 -22.82
C SER A 410 17.11 -13.99 -23.76
N VAL A 411 18.26 -13.32 -23.90
CA VAL A 411 18.40 -12.12 -24.75
C VAL A 411 18.77 -12.50 -26.18
N LYS A 412 19.71 -13.44 -26.33
CA LYS A 412 20.08 -14.04 -27.61
C LYS A 412 20.21 -15.55 -27.42
N PRO A 413 19.10 -16.29 -27.56
CA PRO A 413 19.05 -17.75 -27.46
C PRO A 413 20.20 -18.48 -28.16
N THR A 414 20.49 -18.05 -29.39
CA THR A 414 21.47 -18.67 -30.28
C THR A 414 22.90 -18.32 -29.92
N ALA A 415 23.14 -17.19 -29.26
CA ALA A 415 24.46 -16.77 -28.80
C ALA A 415 24.78 -17.26 -27.37
N GLY A 416 23.85 -17.96 -26.73
CA GLY A 416 24.02 -18.37 -25.34
C GLY A 416 23.94 -17.21 -24.35
N GLU A 417 23.26 -16.11 -24.70
CA GLU A 417 23.16 -14.91 -23.85
C GLU A 417 21.91 -14.97 -22.96
N LEU A 418 22.14 -15.05 -21.64
CA LEU A 418 21.12 -14.97 -20.59
C LEU A 418 21.36 -13.73 -19.72
N ASP A 419 20.30 -12.99 -19.46
CA ASP A 419 20.27 -11.89 -18.50
C ASP A 419 19.57 -12.40 -17.23
N ILE A 420 20.28 -12.43 -16.11
CA ILE A 420 19.76 -12.83 -14.80
C ILE A 420 19.76 -11.58 -13.94
N GLN A 421 18.60 -11.21 -13.41
CA GLN A 421 18.47 -10.09 -12.48
C GLN A 421 17.90 -10.60 -11.17
N LEU A 422 18.44 -10.11 -10.07
CA LEU A 422 17.94 -10.40 -8.74
C LEU A 422 17.32 -9.14 -8.16
N TYR A 423 16.15 -9.29 -7.57
CA TYR A 423 15.44 -8.24 -6.86
C TYR A 423 15.19 -8.70 -5.42
N LYS A 424 15.18 -7.74 -4.50
CA LYS A 424 14.64 -7.86 -3.14
C LYS A 424 13.56 -6.81 -3.06
N GLY A 425 12.33 -7.19 -2.75
CA GLY A 425 11.24 -6.24 -2.94
C GLY A 425 10.99 -5.95 -4.42
N ILE A 426 10.85 -4.66 -4.73
CA ILE A 426 10.82 -4.10 -6.08
C ILE A 426 12.21 -3.64 -6.56
N PHE A 427 13.24 -3.71 -5.71
CA PHE A 427 14.56 -3.12 -5.98
C PHE A 427 15.52 -4.15 -6.56
N MET A 428 16.20 -3.79 -7.65
CA MET A 428 17.22 -4.63 -8.28
C MET A 428 18.48 -4.64 -7.42
N GLN A 429 18.85 -5.82 -6.93
CA GLN A 429 20.03 -6.07 -6.10
C GLN A 429 21.26 -6.39 -6.95
N ALA A 430 21.06 -7.16 -8.01
CA ALA A 430 22.14 -7.57 -8.88
C ALA A 430 21.66 -7.85 -10.31
N LYS A 431 22.58 -7.68 -11.26
CA LYS A 431 22.37 -8.03 -12.66
C LYS A 431 23.59 -8.79 -13.18
N PHE A 432 23.34 -9.98 -13.71
CA PHE A 432 24.33 -10.86 -14.28
C PHE A 432 24.01 -11.06 -15.75
N LYS A 433 25.02 -10.88 -16.60
CA LYS A 433 24.94 -11.28 -18.01
C LYS A 433 25.85 -12.48 -18.22
N LEU A 434 25.27 -13.58 -18.67
CA LEU A 434 26.03 -14.70 -19.20
C LEU A 434 26.49 -14.31 -20.62
N LEU A 435 27.80 -14.03 -20.73
CA LEU A 435 28.44 -13.63 -21.98
C LEU A 435 28.67 -14.83 -22.92
N PRO A 436 28.72 -14.60 -24.25
CA PRO A 436 28.73 -15.66 -25.25
C PRO A 436 29.95 -16.58 -25.18
N GLY A 437 29.67 -17.87 -25.41
CA GLY A 437 30.59 -19.00 -25.61
C GLY A 437 31.84 -18.74 -26.42
N SER A 438 31.51 -18.22 -27.59
CA SER A 438 32.17 -18.60 -28.82
C SER A 438 31.23 -18.08 -29.87
N ALA A 439 31.76 -17.43 -30.90
CA ALA A 439 30.96 -17.08 -32.06
C ALA A 439 30.40 -18.38 -32.67
N LEU A 440 29.11 -18.36 -33.00
CA LEU A 440 28.56 -19.34 -33.93
C LEU A 440 29.30 -19.21 -35.26
N TYR A 441 29.69 -20.33 -35.87
CA TYR A 441 30.03 -20.29 -37.29
C TYR A 441 28.87 -19.65 -38.06
N THR A 442 29.22 -18.76 -39.01
CA THR A 442 28.21 -18.16 -39.89
C THR A 442 27.39 -19.25 -40.58
N LYS A 443 26.14 -18.95 -41.00
CA LYS A 443 25.27 -19.95 -41.66
C LYS A 443 25.98 -20.71 -42.79
N SER A 444 26.85 -20.04 -43.54
CA SER A 444 27.66 -20.64 -44.60
C SER A 444 28.74 -21.58 -44.04
N GLN A 445 29.50 -21.16 -43.03
CA GLN A 445 30.55 -21.98 -42.41
C GLN A 445 29.99 -23.21 -41.67
N ASN A 446 28.89 -23.05 -40.95
CA ASN A 446 28.15 -24.17 -40.36
C ASN A 446 27.67 -25.12 -41.46
N GLY A 447 27.13 -24.58 -42.57
CA GLY A 447 26.74 -25.37 -43.73
C GLY A 447 27.89 -26.20 -44.31
N VAL A 448 29.09 -25.63 -44.42
CA VAL A 448 30.28 -26.33 -44.95
C VAL A 448 30.74 -27.45 -44.02
N LEU A 449 30.82 -27.20 -42.70
CA LEU A 449 31.21 -28.20 -41.71
C LEU A 449 30.20 -29.36 -41.64
N LEU A 450 28.90 -29.05 -41.66
CA LEU A 450 27.84 -30.04 -41.74
C LEU A 450 27.92 -30.88 -43.03
N LEU A 451 28.23 -30.25 -44.16
CA LEU A 451 28.41 -30.96 -45.43
C LEU A 451 29.62 -31.90 -45.37
N GLY A 452 30.70 -31.48 -44.70
CA GLY A 452 31.88 -32.32 -44.42
C GLY A 452 31.57 -33.52 -43.52
N GLU A 453 30.86 -33.34 -42.41
CA GLU A 453 30.44 -34.44 -41.54
C GLU A 453 29.52 -35.42 -42.26
N MET A 454 28.54 -34.91 -43.02
CA MET A 454 27.65 -35.74 -43.83
C MET A 454 28.40 -36.53 -44.89
N LEU A 455 29.40 -35.92 -45.55
CA LEU A 455 30.26 -36.62 -46.51
C LEU A 455 31.08 -37.71 -45.81
N THR A 456 31.57 -37.45 -44.61
CA THR A 456 32.38 -38.40 -43.83
C THR A 456 31.53 -39.60 -43.37
N ILE A 457 30.32 -39.36 -42.86
CA ILE A 457 29.36 -40.40 -42.49
C ILE A 457 28.95 -41.19 -43.74
N PHE A 458 28.65 -40.50 -44.84
CA PHE A 458 28.31 -41.12 -46.12
C PHE A 458 29.44 -42.02 -46.62
N SER A 459 30.68 -41.53 -46.65
CA SER A 459 31.86 -42.30 -47.06
C SER A 459 32.14 -43.48 -46.13
N GLY A 460 31.95 -43.31 -44.82
CA GLY A 460 32.07 -44.40 -43.84
C GLY A 460 31.03 -45.50 -44.05
N ILE A 461 29.76 -45.13 -44.27
CA ILE A 461 28.68 -46.08 -44.59
C ILE A 461 28.95 -46.77 -45.93
N LEU A 462 29.40 -46.01 -46.95
CA LEU A 462 29.75 -46.55 -48.26
C LEU A 462 30.90 -47.57 -48.17
N MET A 463 31.92 -47.30 -47.34
CA MET A 463 33.03 -48.22 -47.10
C MET A 463 32.61 -49.48 -46.33
N MET A 464 31.81 -49.34 -45.28
CA MET A 464 31.34 -50.51 -44.51
C MET A 464 30.34 -51.38 -45.29
N MET A 465 29.61 -50.79 -46.24
CA MET A 465 28.51 -51.44 -46.95
C MET A 465 28.80 -51.77 -48.42
N PHE A 466 30.07 -51.68 -48.84
CA PHE A 466 30.53 -52.06 -50.18
C PHE A 466 30.01 -53.43 -50.69
N PRO A 467 29.79 -54.47 -49.85
CA PRO A 467 29.22 -55.73 -50.35
C PRO A 467 27.68 -55.78 -50.48
N ARG A 468 26.92 -54.76 -50.04
CA ARG A 468 25.44 -54.74 -50.12
C ARG A 468 24.86 -53.35 -50.43
N PRO A 469 24.90 -52.91 -51.71
CA PRO A 469 24.54 -51.54 -52.11
C PRO A 469 23.06 -51.18 -51.92
N VAL A 470 22.17 -52.18 -51.82
CA VAL A 470 20.70 -51.97 -51.72
C VAL A 470 20.29 -51.32 -50.39
N LEU A 471 21.09 -51.44 -49.33
CA LEU A 471 20.81 -50.88 -48.01
C LEU A 471 21.24 -49.40 -47.85
N ILE A 472 21.96 -48.85 -48.83
CA ILE A 472 22.50 -47.48 -48.77
C ILE A 472 21.38 -46.44 -48.84
N MET A 473 20.40 -46.62 -49.73
CA MET A 473 19.31 -45.66 -49.94
C MET A 473 18.37 -45.51 -48.73
N PRO A 474 17.88 -46.60 -48.09
CA PRO A 474 17.05 -46.48 -46.89
C PRO A 474 17.75 -45.77 -45.73
N LEU A 475 19.05 -46.02 -45.54
CA LEU A 475 19.86 -45.38 -44.51
C LEU A 475 20.09 -43.90 -44.78
N LEU A 476 20.29 -43.51 -46.04
CA LEU A 476 20.37 -42.11 -46.46
C LEU A 476 19.06 -41.35 -46.18
N VAL A 477 17.92 -41.99 -46.46
CA VAL A 477 16.60 -41.41 -46.16
C VAL A 477 16.42 -41.26 -44.65
N LEU A 478 16.85 -42.24 -43.85
CA LEU A 478 16.78 -42.19 -42.39
C LEU A 478 17.68 -41.08 -41.81
N LEU A 479 18.91 -40.94 -42.33
CA LEU A 479 19.85 -39.86 -41.98
C LEU A 479 19.28 -38.48 -42.36
N MET A 480 18.67 -38.36 -43.54
CA MET A 480 18.04 -37.12 -43.99
C MET A 480 16.80 -36.76 -43.14
N ALA A 481 16.05 -37.76 -42.68
CA ALA A 481 14.94 -37.57 -41.75
C ALA A 481 15.42 -37.17 -40.35
N MET A 482 16.47 -37.81 -39.84
CA MET A 482 17.14 -37.41 -38.58
C MET A 482 17.70 -35.99 -38.66
N TYR A 483 18.26 -35.60 -39.81
CA TYR A 483 18.73 -34.24 -40.11
C TYR A 483 17.59 -33.21 -40.06
N LYS A 484 16.44 -33.51 -40.67
CA LYS A 484 15.28 -32.61 -40.65
C LYS A 484 14.68 -32.42 -39.25
N TYR A 485 14.76 -33.44 -38.41
CA TYR A 485 14.09 -33.44 -37.10
C TYR A 485 14.99 -33.09 -35.91
N ASN A 486 16.31 -33.20 -36.02
CA ASN A 486 17.21 -32.97 -34.89
C ASN A 486 17.84 -31.57 -34.91
N LYS A 487 17.09 -30.57 -34.40
CA LYS A 487 17.53 -29.16 -34.31
C LYS A 487 18.81 -28.93 -33.47
N ARG A 488 19.33 -29.95 -32.77
CA ARG A 488 20.50 -29.86 -31.88
C ARG A 488 21.85 -29.85 -32.59
N HIS A 489 21.95 -30.28 -33.86
CA HIS A 489 23.23 -30.43 -34.57
C HIS A 489 23.67 -29.21 -35.40
N HIS A 490 22.99 -28.07 -35.31
CA HIS A 490 23.17 -26.97 -36.28
C HIS A 490 24.12 -25.84 -35.86
N PHE A 491 24.86 -26.00 -34.77
CA PHE A 491 25.64 -24.91 -34.20
C PHE A 491 27.03 -25.40 -33.80
N MET A 492 27.96 -25.44 -34.76
CA MET A 492 29.38 -25.53 -34.46
C MET A 492 29.89 -24.19 -33.93
N LEU A 493 30.82 -24.26 -32.98
CA LEU A 493 31.36 -23.11 -32.25
C LEU A 493 32.81 -22.85 -32.66
N VAL A 494 33.22 -21.58 -32.74
CA VAL A 494 34.62 -21.21 -32.92
C VAL A 494 35.38 -21.48 -31.62
N SER A 495 36.47 -22.25 -31.68
CA SER A 495 37.38 -22.40 -30.53
C SER A 495 38.10 -21.08 -30.26
N VAL A 496 37.96 -20.55 -29.05
CA VAL A 496 38.71 -19.36 -28.62
C VAL A 496 40.03 -19.83 -28.01
N GLU A 497 41.16 -19.43 -28.60
CA GLU A 497 42.47 -19.55 -27.93
C GLU A 497 42.51 -18.54 -26.77
N ILE A 498 42.83 -19.03 -25.57
CA ILE A 498 42.92 -18.22 -24.37
C ILE A 498 44.27 -17.51 -24.37
N THR A 499 44.29 -16.20 -24.63
CA THR A 499 45.41 -15.36 -24.18
C THR A 499 45.09 -14.88 -22.77
N ASP A 500 45.79 -15.44 -21.78
CA ASP A 500 45.88 -14.83 -20.45
C ASP A 500 46.48 -13.44 -20.62
N ASP A 501 45.70 -12.41 -20.31
CA ASP A 501 46.10 -11.08 -19.80
C ASP A 501 45.22 -9.94 -20.37
N ASN A 502 44.22 -9.54 -19.60
CA ASN A 502 44.08 -8.14 -19.18
C ASN A 502 42.91 -7.98 -18.17
N PRO A 503 43.13 -7.35 -17.00
CA PRO A 503 42.06 -6.93 -16.12
C PRO A 503 41.40 -5.70 -16.75
N LEU A 504 40.19 -5.85 -17.28
CA LEU A 504 39.40 -4.70 -17.73
C LEU A 504 38.81 -3.99 -16.50
N SER A 505 39.49 -2.92 -16.11
CA SER A 505 38.92 -1.76 -15.44
C SER A 505 37.94 -1.05 -16.37
N GLU A 506 36.68 -0.99 -15.98
CA GLU A 506 35.80 0.18 -15.81
C GLU A 506 34.36 -0.28 -15.57
#